data_AF-A0A9P5V7T9-F1
#
_entry.id   AF-A0A9P5V7T9-F1
#
_cell.length_a   1.000
_cell.length_b   1.000
_cell.length_c   1.000
_cell.angle_alpha   90.00
_cell.angle_beta   90.00
_cell.angle_gamma   90.00
#
_symmetry.space_group_name_H-M   'P 1'
#
loop_
_entity.id
_entity.type
_entity.pdbx_description
1 polymer ?
#
loop_
_entity_poly.entity_id
_entity_poly.type
_entity_poly.pdbx_seq_one_letter_code
_entity_poly.pdbx_strand_id
1 'polypeptide(L)'
;MTSPTSRAISRLGIGSYRLALGVPEHERILYKALERQKDPRLNINLIDTSSNYSNGRSEQLIGKVLSNPRHNTLRRDEIVIATKFGYIQNENMRLLSEGVFQRVPPEEIVEYSRECYHSIHPEFMRDQLTRSLERLNTKYVDILFVHNPEYFLMTNIKGTEDNVKKHQTILLNRLGILFEELEREIEKGRIRAYGISSNSFSLKPSHAHFLPYQDLVKMASSAFERMRIQREQEHALFLEQQQQQQPSGGVAGGSGGRVGRGGGGSKVFPSNNSNSFSTTTKTTPLLPSQKPGISSISDSQKRASPTPPKLVSRSTHGLGYLQMPGNLLETEGLQTTAKWAKTKNLSVFINRPLNAMSPEYGPARLASYPAPLNPTYAEAKDEILSALVALGKQREYLQPKMGRLKEMIEGLDESLRTDKLSIIQMEGASVRNQLHQELAKPVPVSPKPKTGSSSGTASPPLSQAAAAAVDAFKTATSTTISTKPAAAAHQTATKPPTSSSSTLSTPSSSTSTSHGTPGKVTEQEIDHLVKSLDHYIHAFHQQVRFQETTRISKIMTERGVNLKEEPIEQFAV
;
A
#
# COMPACT_ATOMS: atom_id res chain seq x y z
N MET A 1 -27.71 -2.32 -13.34
CA MET A 1 -26.37 -2.90 -13.56
C MET A 1 -26.27 -4.18 -12.75
N THR A 2 -25.91 -5.30 -13.36
CA THR A 2 -25.51 -6.53 -12.65
C THR A 2 -24.04 -6.43 -12.27
N SER A 3 -23.75 -5.73 -11.16
CA SER A 3 -22.42 -5.81 -10.55
C SER A 3 -22.23 -7.23 -9.97
N PRO A 4 -21.04 -7.84 -10.06
CA PRO A 4 -20.77 -9.12 -9.42
C PRO A 4 -20.78 -9.03 -7.88
N THR A 5 -20.66 -7.83 -7.29
CA THR A 5 -21.20 -7.59 -5.94
C THR A 5 -22.69 -7.25 -6.05
N SER A 6 -23.57 -7.97 -5.35
CA SER A 6 -25.03 -7.74 -5.34
C SER A 6 -25.48 -6.47 -4.60
N ARG A 7 -24.62 -5.44 -4.55
CA ARG A 7 -24.74 -4.21 -3.76
C ARG A 7 -24.34 -3.00 -4.59
N ALA A 8 -24.95 -1.85 -4.31
CA ALA A 8 -24.43 -0.58 -4.77
C ALA A 8 -23.14 -0.22 -3.99
N ILE A 9 -22.20 0.43 -4.67
CA ILE A 9 -20.94 0.90 -4.10
C ILE A 9 -21.00 2.44 -4.09
N SER A 10 -20.63 3.06 -2.97
CA SER A 10 -20.60 4.51 -2.82
C SER A 10 -19.58 5.16 -3.77
N ARG A 11 -19.91 6.35 -4.32
CA ARG A 11 -19.04 7.07 -5.28
C ARG A 11 -17.64 7.35 -4.71
N LEU A 12 -17.57 7.56 -3.40
CA LEU A 12 -16.35 7.73 -2.63
C LEU A 12 -16.19 6.56 -1.64
N GLY A 13 -14.94 6.19 -1.35
CA GLY A 13 -14.58 5.13 -0.41
C GLY A 13 -13.44 5.58 0.52
N ILE A 14 -13.32 4.95 1.69
CA ILE A 14 -12.22 5.22 2.62
C ILE A 14 -11.00 4.33 2.29
N GLY A 15 -9.93 4.97 1.80
CA GLY A 15 -8.63 4.34 1.59
C GLY A 15 -7.83 4.24 2.89
N SER A 16 -7.47 3.03 3.30
CA SER A 16 -6.90 2.74 4.62
C SER A 16 -5.38 2.55 4.64
N TYR A 17 -4.66 2.91 3.56
CA TYR A 17 -3.20 2.76 3.44
C TYR A 17 -2.40 3.36 4.61
N ARG A 18 -2.80 4.56 5.08
CA ARG A 18 -2.17 5.23 6.23
C ARG A 18 -2.87 4.96 7.57
N LEU A 19 -3.91 4.13 7.59
CA LEU A 19 -4.63 3.75 8.80
C LEU A 19 -4.03 2.47 9.41
N ALA A 20 -4.01 2.41 10.74
CA ALA A 20 -3.40 1.32 11.49
C ALA A 20 -4.02 1.19 12.89
N LEU A 21 -4.17 -0.05 13.36
CA LEU A 21 -4.57 -0.37 14.73
C LEU A 21 -3.61 0.26 15.75
N GLY A 22 -4.17 0.74 16.86
CA GLY A 22 -3.42 1.34 17.97
C GLY A 22 -3.29 2.87 17.91
N VAL A 23 -3.82 3.51 16.85
CA VAL A 23 -3.91 4.98 16.73
C VAL A 23 -5.37 5.41 16.89
N PRO A 24 -5.76 6.09 17.98
CA PRO A 24 -7.16 6.47 18.24
C PRO A 24 -7.79 7.33 17.13
N GLU A 25 -6.99 8.13 16.43
CA GLU A 25 -7.40 9.01 15.34
C GLU A 25 -7.90 8.18 14.14
N HIS A 26 -7.16 7.12 13.79
CA HIS A 26 -7.51 6.24 12.68
C HIS A 26 -8.82 5.47 12.95
N GLU A 27 -9.03 5.07 14.20
CA GLU A 27 -10.27 4.43 14.64
C GLU A 27 -11.45 5.40 14.60
N ARG A 28 -11.28 6.64 15.09
CA ARG A 28 -12.30 7.69 15.01
C ARG A 28 -12.66 8.04 13.55
N ILE A 29 -11.68 8.12 12.65
CA ILE A 29 -11.89 8.36 11.22
C ILE A 29 -12.69 7.22 10.58
N LEU A 30 -12.36 5.96 10.88
CA LEU A 30 -13.07 4.82 10.29
C LEU A 30 -14.53 4.71 10.77
N TYR A 31 -14.81 4.96 12.06
CA TYR A 31 -16.18 5.08 12.55
C TYR A 31 -16.95 6.22 11.87
N LYS A 32 -16.29 7.38 11.62
CA LYS A 32 -16.94 8.54 10.99
C LYS A 32 -17.24 8.32 9.51
N ALA A 33 -16.38 7.59 8.78
CA ALA A 33 -16.64 7.22 7.39
C ALA A 33 -17.81 6.23 7.27
N LEU A 34 -17.88 5.24 8.17
CA LEU A 34 -18.92 4.19 8.18
C LEU A 34 -20.20 4.60 8.92
N GLU A 35 -20.37 5.89 9.22
CA GLU A 35 -21.55 6.45 9.88
C GLU A 35 -22.72 6.59 8.90
N ARG A 36 -23.91 6.13 9.30
CA ARG A 36 -25.14 6.31 8.53
C ARG A 36 -25.51 7.79 8.40
N GLN A 37 -25.63 8.25 7.17
CA GLN A 37 -26.12 9.59 6.85
C GLN A 37 -27.65 9.62 6.78
N LYS A 38 -28.24 10.81 6.98
CA LYS A 38 -29.70 11.02 6.89
C LYS A 38 -30.26 10.69 5.49
N ASP A 39 -29.46 10.96 4.45
CA ASP A 39 -29.70 10.48 3.10
C ASP A 39 -28.83 9.23 2.84
N PRO A 40 -29.42 8.03 2.64
CA PRO A 40 -28.66 6.82 2.41
C PRO A 40 -27.73 6.86 1.18
N ARG A 41 -27.96 7.78 0.24
CA ARG A 41 -27.10 7.99 -0.95
C ARG A 41 -25.75 8.60 -0.61
N LEU A 42 -25.63 9.22 0.57
CA LEU A 42 -24.40 9.84 1.10
C LEU A 42 -23.59 8.90 2.01
N ASN A 43 -24.05 7.67 2.24
CA ASN A 43 -23.29 6.67 2.98
C ASN A 43 -22.00 6.30 2.22
N ILE A 44 -20.85 6.38 2.89
CA ILE A 44 -19.60 5.76 2.40
C ILE A 44 -19.62 4.30 2.85
N ASN A 45 -19.78 3.37 1.91
CA ASN A 45 -19.79 1.93 2.19
C ASN A 45 -18.57 1.17 1.66
N LEU A 46 -17.75 1.80 0.79
CA LEU A 46 -16.50 1.21 0.30
C LEU A 46 -15.33 1.44 1.27
N ILE A 47 -14.68 0.35 1.68
CA ILE A 47 -13.37 0.36 2.35
C ILE A 47 -12.33 -0.24 1.42
N ASP A 48 -11.24 0.49 1.14
CA ASP A 48 -10.07 -0.03 0.43
C ASP A 48 -8.90 -0.27 1.40
N THR A 49 -8.37 -1.49 1.42
CA THR A 49 -7.23 -1.92 2.26
C THR A 49 -6.31 -2.90 1.50
N SER A 50 -5.29 -3.48 2.15
CA SER A 50 -4.42 -4.53 1.60
C SER A 50 -3.65 -5.23 2.71
N SER A 51 -3.23 -6.49 2.50
CA SER A 51 -2.50 -7.27 3.51
C SER A 51 -1.19 -6.63 3.98
N ASN A 52 -0.50 -5.86 3.13
CA ASN A 52 0.74 -5.17 3.49
C ASN A 52 0.54 -3.79 4.18
N TYR A 53 -0.68 -3.24 4.20
CA TYR A 53 -0.92 -1.89 4.73
C TYR A 53 -0.68 -1.84 6.25
N SER A 54 0.35 -1.10 6.65
CA SER A 54 0.89 -1.08 8.01
C SER A 54 1.19 -2.48 8.58
N ASN A 55 1.74 -3.37 7.75
CA ASN A 55 2.00 -4.79 8.09
C ASN A 55 0.74 -5.50 8.64
N GLY A 56 -0.38 -5.39 7.90
CA GLY A 56 -1.68 -5.96 8.27
C GLY A 56 -2.45 -5.19 9.36
N ARG A 57 -1.84 -4.20 10.04
CA ARG A 57 -2.54 -3.42 11.10
C ARG A 57 -3.69 -2.57 10.57
N SER A 58 -3.72 -2.28 9.27
CA SER A 58 -4.87 -1.63 8.61
C SER A 58 -6.10 -2.54 8.59
N GLU A 59 -5.93 -3.80 8.18
CA GLU A 59 -6.98 -4.82 8.21
C GLU A 59 -7.44 -5.12 9.64
N GLN A 60 -6.51 -5.19 10.61
CA GLN A 60 -6.85 -5.39 12.03
C GLN A 60 -7.68 -4.25 12.62
N LEU A 61 -7.45 -3.00 12.20
CA LEU A 61 -8.27 -1.86 12.60
C LEU A 61 -9.69 -1.97 12.06
N ILE A 62 -9.83 -2.37 10.79
CA ILE A 62 -11.12 -2.59 10.14
C ILE A 62 -11.86 -3.74 10.86
N GLY A 63 -11.18 -4.86 11.15
CA GLY A 63 -11.74 -5.96 11.93
C GLY A 63 -12.19 -5.54 13.33
N LYS A 64 -11.43 -4.70 14.04
CA LYS A 64 -11.85 -4.14 15.34
C LYS A 64 -13.15 -3.35 15.22
N VAL A 65 -13.25 -2.42 14.26
CA VAL A 65 -14.44 -1.57 14.06
C VAL A 65 -15.66 -2.39 13.63
N LEU A 66 -15.50 -3.36 12.74
CA LEU A 66 -16.58 -4.28 12.33
C LEU A 66 -17.07 -5.17 13.47
N SER A 67 -16.19 -5.54 14.40
CA SER A 67 -16.53 -6.34 15.59
C SER A 67 -17.18 -5.52 16.71
N ASN A 68 -17.05 -4.19 16.67
CA ASN A 68 -17.54 -3.27 17.71
C ASN A 68 -18.34 -2.10 17.09
N PRO A 69 -19.40 -2.36 16.31
CA PRO A 69 -20.15 -1.30 15.64
C PRO A 69 -20.82 -0.36 16.65
N ARG A 70 -20.85 0.94 16.35
CA ARG A 70 -21.66 1.91 17.10
C ARG A 70 -23.10 1.86 16.59
N HIS A 71 -24.04 2.41 17.37
CA HIS A 71 -25.48 2.41 17.05
C HIS A 71 -25.82 2.92 15.63
N ASN A 72 -25.02 3.84 15.09
CA ASN A 72 -25.19 4.45 13.77
C ASN A 72 -24.19 3.95 12.71
N THR A 73 -23.38 2.93 12.98
CA THR A 73 -22.45 2.35 12.00
C THR A 73 -23.18 1.48 10.98
N LEU A 74 -22.69 1.45 9.74
CA LEU A 74 -23.10 0.45 8.74
C LEU A 74 -22.75 -0.97 9.22
N ARG A 75 -23.62 -1.95 8.95
CA ARG A 75 -23.36 -3.36 9.24
C ARG A 75 -22.39 -3.96 8.22
N ARG A 76 -21.76 -5.08 8.55
CA ARG A 76 -20.88 -5.81 7.62
C ARG A 76 -21.58 -6.18 6.29
N ASP A 77 -22.88 -6.42 6.30
CA ASP A 77 -23.67 -6.74 5.09
C ASP A 77 -24.12 -5.53 4.26
N GLU A 78 -23.79 -4.30 4.68
CA GLU A 78 -23.99 -3.06 3.92
C GLU A 78 -22.66 -2.48 3.40
N ILE A 79 -21.55 -2.83 4.06
CA ILE A 79 -20.17 -2.43 3.73
C ILE A 79 -19.61 -3.32 2.61
N VAL A 80 -18.85 -2.71 1.70
CA VAL A 80 -18.09 -3.36 0.63
C VAL A 80 -16.60 -3.26 0.98
N ILE A 81 -15.98 -4.41 1.31
CA ILE A 81 -14.55 -4.46 1.63
C ILE A 81 -13.76 -4.90 0.40
N ALA A 82 -12.86 -4.03 -0.05
CA ALA A 82 -11.83 -4.34 -1.02
C ALA A 82 -10.48 -4.52 -0.30
N THR A 83 -9.91 -5.73 -0.32
CA THR A 83 -8.51 -5.95 0.07
C THR A 83 -7.70 -6.45 -1.12
N LYS A 84 -6.36 -6.49 -0.97
CA LYS A 84 -5.42 -6.88 -2.03
C LYS A 84 -4.29 -7.72 -1.47
N PHE A 85 -3.81 -8.66 -2.28
CA PHE A 85 -2.64 -9.50 -2.01
C PHE A 85 -1.60 -9.34 -3.13
N GLY A 86 -0.35 -9.77 -2.87
CA GLY A 86 0.72 -9.79 -3.88
C GLY A 86 2.09 -9.50 -3.27
N TYR A 87 2.13 -8.57 -2.31
CA TYR A 87 3.37 -8.15 -1.64
C TYR A 87 3.89 -9.16 -0.62
N ILE A 88 5.14 -9.57 -0.81
CA ILE A 88 5.96 -10.26 0.19
C ILE A 88 6.91 -9.20 0.78
N GLN A 89 6.48 -8.62 1.90
CA GLN A 89 7.13 -7.54 2.63
C GLN A 89 6.99 -7.77 4.13
N ASN A 90 7.88 -7.20 4.95
CA ASN A 90 7.78 -7.23 6.42
C ASN A 90 7.60 -8.66 6.95
N GLU A 91 6.49 -8.95 7.63
CA GLU A 91 6.17 -10.28 8.16
C GLU A 91 6.14 -11.38 7.07
N ASN A 92 5.70 -11.07 5.84
CA ASN A 92 5.73 -12.05 4.76
C ASN A 92 7.18 -12.42 4.34
N MET A 93 8.18 -11.55 4.54
CA MET A 93 9.59 -11.92 4.31
C MET A 93 10.07 -12.91 5.37
N ARG A 94 9.69 -12.71 6.64
CA ARG A 94 9.97 -13.66 7.73
C ARG A 94 9.33 -15.02 7.46
N LEU A 95 8.04 -15.04 7.13
CA LEU A 95 7.30 -16.26 6.78
C LEU A 95 7.88 -16.98 5.55
N LEU A 96 8.39 -16.24 4.56
CA LEU A 96 9.12 -16.83 3.43
C LEU A 96 10.42 -17.51 3.89
N SER A 97 11.24 -16.84 4.70
CA SER A 97 12.49 -17.43 5.23
C SER A 97 12.27 -18.63 6.16
N GLU A 98 11.10 -18.71 6.80
CA GLU A 98 10.65 -19.84 7.63
C GLU A 98 9.98 -20.96 6.83
N GLY A 99 10.01 -20.91 5.50
CA GLY A 99 9.49 -21.97 4.62
C GLY A 99 7.96 -22.05 4.52
N VAL A 100 7.21 -21.11 5.11
CA VAL A 100 5.74 -21.12 5.12
C VAL A 100 5.16 -21.11 3.70
N PHE A 101 5.89 -20.51 2.75
CA PHE A 101 5.52 -20.45 1.34
C PHE A 101 6.20 -21.52 0.46
N GLN A 102 6.74 -22.62 1.01
CA GLN A 102 7.42 -23.70 0.27
C GLN A 102 6.58 -24.41 -0.82
N ARG A 103 5.27 -24.12 -0.91
CA ARG A 103 4.38 -24.59 -1.99
C ARG A 103 4.22 -23.57 -3.14
N VAL A 104 4.86 -22.41 -3.04
CA VAL A 104 5.06 -21.47 -4.13
C VAL A 104 6.37 -21.84 -4.82
N PRO A 105 6.37 -22.14 -6.14
CA PRO A 105 7.61 -22.36 -6.88
C PRO A 105 8.55 -21.14 -6.78
N PRO A 106 9.87 -21.29 -6.63
CA PRO A 106 10.79 -20.16 -6.51
C PRO A 106 10.68 -19.16 -7.68
N GLU A 107 10.47 -19.65 -8.91
CA GLU A 107 10.27 -18.86 -10.12
C GLU A 107 8.95 -18.05 -10.15
N GLU A 108 8.00 -18.41 -9.28
CA GLU A 108 6.77 -17.64 -9.06
C GLU A 108 6.95 -16.52 -8.02
N ILE A 109 8.11 -16.43 -7.36
CA ILE A 109 8.52 -15.33 -6.48
C ILE A 109 9.34 -14.32 -7.30
N VAL A 110 8.90 -13.05 -7.28
CA VAL A 110 9.51 -11.96 -8.02
C VAL A 110 10.29 -11.08 -7.04
N GLU A 111 11.61 -11.17 -7.07
CA GLU A 111 12.52 -10.37 -6.24
C GLU A 111 12.65 -8.94 -6.76
N TYR A 112 11.62 -8.11 -6.53
CA TYR A 112 11.58 -6.73 -7.03
C TYR A 112 12.58 -5.79 -6.31
N SER A 113 12.75 -5.94 -5.00
CA SER A 113 13.87 -5.34 -4.24
C SER A 113 14.18 -6.12 -2.96
N ARG A 114 15.30 -5.81 -2.29
CA ARG A 114 15.77 -6.48 -1.06
C ARG A 114 14.73 -6.55 0.08
N GLU A 115 13.80 -5.61 0.12
CA GLU A 115 12.76 -5.49 1.17
C GLU A 115 11.35 -5.75 0.62
N CYS A 116 11.24 -6.07 -0.67
CA CYS A 116 9.98 -6.17 -1.38
C CYS A 116 10.05 -7.25 -2.47
N TYR A 117 9.66 -8.47 -2.10
CA TYR A 117 9.36 -9.54 -3.04
C TYR A 117 7.86 -9.50 -3.40
N HIS A 118 7.47 -10.25 -4.43
CA HIS A 118 6.08 -10.27 -4.92
C HIS A 118 5.70 -11.64 -5.47
N SER A 119 4.47 -12.09 -5.28
CA SER A 119 3.95 -13.28 -5.97
C SER A 119 2.45 -13.19 -6.19
N ILE A 120 2.00 -13.72 -7.32
CA ILE A 120 0.57 -13.88 -7.66
C ILE A 120 0.13 -15.34 -7.66
N HIS A 121 0.99 -16.27 -7.20
CA HIS A 121 0.74 -17.70 -7.24
C HIS A 121 -0.50 -18.10 -6.39
N PRO A 122 -1.35 -19.05 -6.84
CA PRO A 122 -2.53 -19.47 -6.10
C PRO A 122 -2.30 -19.87 -4.64
N GLU A 123 -1.19 -20.54 -4.31
CA GLU A 123 -0.89 -20.91 -2.91
C GLU A 123 -0.65 -19.69 -2.01
N PHE A 124 0.08 -18.68 -2.52
CA PHE A 124 0.30 -17.43 -1.79
C PHE A 124 -0.99 -16.62 -1.67
N MET A 125 -1.79 -16.57 -2.73
CA MET A 125 -3.11 -15.92 -2.70
C MET A 125 -4.00 -16.53 -1.61
N ARG A 126 -4.06 -17.86 -1.50
CA ARG A 126 -4.89 -18.54 -0.49
C ARG A 126 -4.42 -18.30 0.93
N ASP A 127 -3.11 -18.33 1.19
CA ASP A 127 -2.55 -17.97 2.50
C ASP A 127 -2.95 -16.53 2.87
N GLN A 128 -2.66 -15.57 1.99
CA GLN A 128 -2.89 -14.16 2.25
C GLN A 128 -4.37 -13.83 2.41
N LEU A 129 -5.26 -14.41 1.60
CA LEU A 129 -6.71 -14.30 1.79
C LEU A 129 -7.16 -14.87 3.15
N THR A 130 -6.56 -15.96 3.61
CA THR A 130 -6.88 -16.53 4.94
C THR A 130 -6.51 -15.54 6.05
N ARG A 131 -5.26 -15.06 6.05
CA ARG A 131 -4.78 -14.07 7.03
C ARG A 131 -5.51 -12.73 6.96
N SER A 132 -5.94 -12.30 5.77
CA SER A 132 -6.76 -11.10 5.60
C SER A 132 -8.15 -11.27 6.20
N LEU A 133 -8.82 -12.41 5.98
CA LEU A 133 -10.14 -12.69 6.57
C LEU A 133 -10.07 -12.78 8.10
N GLU A 134 -8.99 -13.34 8.65
CA GLU A 134 -8.69 -13.36 10.09
C GLU A 134 -8.50 -11.94 10.64
N ARG A 135 -7.60 -11.14 10.05
CA ARG A 135 -7.36 -9.75 10.49
C ARG A 135 -8.59 -8.85 10.38
N LEU A 136 -9.39 -9.01 9.32
CA LEU A 136 -10.65 -8.31 9.10
C LEU A 136 -11.83 -8.87 9.94
N ASN A 137 -11.63 -9.95 10.69
CA ASN A 137 -12.64 -10.71 11.43
C ASN A 137 -13.96 -10.93 10.65
N THR A 138 -13.85 -11.41 9.42
CA THR A 138 -14.99 -11.58 8.49
C THR A 138 -14.88 -12.90 7.72
N LYS A 139 -16.02 -13.53 7.46
CA LYS A 139 -16.08 -14.78 6.67
C LYS A 139 -15.87 -14.56 5.17
N TYR A 140 -15.99 -13.33 4.70
CA TYR A 140 -15.76 -12.96 3.30
C TYR A 140 -15.28 -11.51 3.13
N VAL A 141 -14.61 -11.22 2.01
CA VAL A 141 -14.44 -9.87 1.45
C VAL A 141 -15.30 -9.70 0.19
N ASP A 142 -15.66 -8.48 -0.16
CA ASP A 142 -16.51 -8.23 -1.32
C ASP A 142 -15.67 -8.20 -2.62
N ILE A 143 -14.46 -7.64 -2.56
CA ILE A 143 -13.52 -7.60 -3.68
C ILE A 143 -12.13 -8.03 -3.20
N LEU A 144 -11.48 -8.95 -3.93
CA LEU A 144 -10.06 -9.25 -3.78
C LEU A 144 -9.28 -8.76 -5.02
N PHE A 145 -8.35 -7.84 -4.82
CA PHE A 145 -7.49 -7.33 -5.88
C PHE A 145 -6.14 -8.07 -5.92
N VAL A 146 -5.68 -8.39 -7.13
CA VAL A 146 -4.26 -8.67 -7.40
C VAL A 146 -3.52 -7.34 -7.33
N HIS A 147 -2.55 -7.19 -6.43
CA HIS A 147 -1.90 -5.90 -6.15
C HIS A 147 -0.59 -5.77 -6.94
N ASN A 148 -0.54 -4.82 -7.88
CA ASN A 148 0.60 -4.45 -8.73
C ASN A 148 1.33 -5.63 -9.43
N PRO A 149 0.62 -6.51 -10.17
CA PRO A 149 1.24 -7.62 -10.91
C PRO A 149 2.29 -7.18 -11.96
N GLU A 150 2.30 -5.91 -12.37
CA GLU A 150 3.36 -5.34 -13.21
C GLU A 150 4.76 -5.43 -12.62
N TYR A 151 4.93 -5.72 -11.32
CA TYR A 151 6.24 -5.95 -10.70
C TYR A 151 7.02 -7.09 -11.40
N PHE A 152 6.33 -8.10 -11.95
CA PHE A 152 6.97 -9.09 -12.80
C PHE A 152 7.65 -8.47 -14.03
N LEU A 153 6.95 -7.54 -14.70
CA LEU A 153 7.50 -6.80 -15.85
C LEU A 153 8.65 -5.89 -15.42
N MET A 154 8.49 -5.15 -14.32
CA MET A 154 9.53 -4.25 -13.79
C MET A 154 10.80 -5.00 -13.34
N THR A 155 10.70 -6.28 -12.97
CA THR A 155 11.84 -7.14 -12.62
C THR A 155 12.48 -7.80 -13.84
N ASN A 156 11.69 -8.21 -14.85
CA ASN A 156 12.17 -8.94 -16.03
C ASN A 156 12.46 -8.08 -17.26
N ILE A 157 12.12 -6.78 -17.24
CA ILE A 157 12.32 -5.84 -18.33
C ILE A 157 13.09 -4.64 -17.77
N LYS A 158 14.38 -4.55 -18.10
CA LYS A 158 15.34 -3.54 -17.62
C LYS A 158 15.86 -2.66 -18.75
N GLY A 159 15.97 -3.18 -19.97
CA GLY A 159 16.51 -2.48 -21.13
C GLY A 159 15.56 -2.45 -22.32
N THR A 160 15.99 -1.77 -23.40
CA THR A 160 15.24 -1.65 -24.67
C THR A 160 15.31 -2.90 -25.54
N GLU A 161 16.23 -3.82 -25.25
CA GLU A 161 16.43 -5.08 -25.98
C GLU A 161 15.54 -6.23 -25.43
N ASP A 162 14.98 -6.06 -24.23
CA ASP A 162 14.14 -7.06 -23.58
C ASP A 162 12.84 -7.31 -24.35
N ASN A 163 12.47 -8.57 -24.52
CA ASN A 163 11.28 -8.95 -25.27
C ASN A 163 10.00 -8.69 -24.44
N VAL A 164 9.54 -7.44 -24.43
CA VAL A 164 8.35 -6.97 -23.72
C VAL A 164 7.14 -7.89 -23.94
N LYS A 165 6.88 -8.29 -25.20
CA LYS A 165 5.73 -9.16 -25.54
C LYS A 165 5.84 -10.57 -24.93
N LYS A 166 7.04 -11.14 -24.84
CA LYS A 166 7.28 -12.43 -24.15
C LYS A 166 6.92 -12.31 -22.67
N HIS A 167 7.39 -11.28 -21.99
CA HIS A 167 7.15 -11.11 -20.55
C HIS A 167 5.71 -10.68 -20.23
N GLN A 168 5.07 -9.88 -21.09
CA GLN A 168 3.62 -9.66 -21.03
C GLN A 168 2.83 -10.97 -21.17
N THR A 169 3.17 -11.82 -22.16
CA THR A 169 2.54 -13.13 -22.34
C THR A 169 2.70 -14.03 -21.11
N ILE A 170 3.89 -14.08 -20.51
CA ILE A 170 4.11 -14.86 -19.28
C ILE A 170 3.25 -14.33 -18.13
N LEU A 171 3.17 -13.00 -17.93
CA LEU A 171 2.34 -12.42 -16.87
C LEU A 171 0.84 -12.71 -17.08
N LEU A 172 0.36 -12.65 -18.32
CA LEU A 172 -1.03 -13.00 -18.65
C LEU A 172 -1.30 -14.49 -18.39
N ASN A 173 -0.38 -15.39 -18.71
CA ASN A 173 -0.52 -16.81 -18.38
C ASN A 173 -0.60 -17.05 -16.86
N ARG A 174 0.26 -16.40 -16.07
CA ARG A 174 0.23 -16.46 -14.59
C ARG A 174 -1.09 -15.93 -14.02
N LEU A 175 -1.59 -14.80 -14.56
CA LEU A 175 -2.91 -14.25 -14.21
C LEU A 175 -4.05 -15.20 -14.58
N GLY A 176 -3.96 -15.91 -15.71
CA GLY A 176 -4.96 -16.89 -16.13
C GLY A 176 -5.08 -18.08 -15.17
N ILE A 177 -3.94 -18.61 -14.70
CA ILE A 177 -3.90 -19.68 -13.67
C ILE A 177 -4.48 -19.18 -12.35
N LEU A 178 -4.09 -17.97 -11.92
CA LEU A 178 -4.61 -17.34 -10.71
C LEU A 178 -6.13 -17.12 -10.78
N PHE A 179 -6.66 -16.68 -11.93
CA PHE A 179 -8.09 -16.46 -12.09
C PHE A 179 -8.89 -17.72 -11.78
N GLU A 180 -8.43 -18.92 -12.18
CA GLU A 180 -9.13 -20.17 -11.85
C GLU A 180 -9.28 -20.42 -10.34
N GLU A 181 -8.25 -20.14 -9.52
CA GLU A 181 -8.38 -20.28 -8.07
C GLU A 181 -9.23 -19.16 -7.46
N LEU A 182 -9.19 -17.94 -8.00
CA LEU A 182 -10.09 -16.85 -7.58
C LEU A 182 -11.56 -17.21 -7.87
N GLU A 183 -11.84 -17.87 -9.00
CA GLU A 183 -13.17 -18.40 -9.30
C GLU A 183 -13.59 -19.49 -8.29
N ARG A 184 -12.66 -20.33 -7.81
CA ARG A 184 -12.92 -21.28 -6.72
C ARG A 184 -13.12 -20.60 -5.36
N GLU A 185 -12.46 -19.48 -5.09
CA GLU A 185 -12.69 -18.69 -3.85
C GLU A 185 -14.05 -17.99 -3.83
N ILE A 186 -14.64 -17.71 -5.00
CA ILE A 186 -16.05 -17.30 -5.13
C ILE A 186 -17.00 -18.45 -4.78
N GLU A 187 -16.78 -19.67 -5.30
CA GLU A 187 -17.61 -20.84 -4.94
C GLU A 187 -17.47 -21.23 -3.46
N LYS A 188 -16.27 -21.04 -2.86
CA LYS A 188 -16.05 -21.16 -1.41
C LYS A 188 -16.73 -20.03 -0.61
N GLY A 189 -17.25 -19.00 -1.28
CA GLY A 189 -17.95 -17.87 -0.68
C GLY A 189 -17.08 -16.88 0.09
N ARG A 190 -15.74 -16.96 -0.07
CA ARG A 190 -14.73 -16.19 0.67
C ARG A 190 -14.43 -14.83 0.03
N ILE A 191 -14.64 -14.72 -1.29
CA ILE A 191 -14.70 -13.45 -2.02
C ILE A 191 -16.04 -13.37 -2.78
N ARG A 192 -16.50 -12.16 -3.17
CA ARG A 192 -17.69 -12.00 -4.04
C ARG A 192 -17.31 -11.73 -5.48
N ALA A 193 -16.27 -10.93 -5.67
CA ALA A 193 -15.66 -10.64 -6.97
C ALA A 193 -14.14 -10.51 -6.80
N TYR A 194 -13.43 -10.45 -7.92
CA TYR A 194 -12.01 -10.11 -7.96
C TYR A 194 -11.70 -9.03 -8.99
N GLY A 195 -10.47 -8.52 -8.93
CA GLY A 195 -9.97 -7.48 -9.81
C GLY A 195 -8.46 -7.40 -9.85
N ILE A 196 -7.94 -6.47 -10.67
CA ILE A 196 -6.52 -6.12 -10.66
C ILE A 196 -6.36 -4.66 -10.21
N SER A 197 -5.49 -4.42 -9.25
CA SER A 197 -5.03 -3.10 -8.84
C SER A 197 -3.64 -2.89 -9.41
N SER A 198 -3.47 -1.93 -10.32
CA SER A 198 -2.22 -1.74 -11.06
C SER A 198 -1.97 -0.26 -11.37
N ASN A 199 -0.74 0.18 -11.19
CA ASN A 199 -0.28 1.49 -11.68
C ASN A 199 -0.10 1.48 -13.21
N SER A 200 0.18 0.29 -13.76
CA SER A 200 0.42 0.08 -15.18
C SER A 200 -0.79 0.42 -16.06
N PHE A 201 -2.00 0.33 -15.51
CA PHE A 201 -3.25 0.77 -16.16
C PHE A 201 -3.33 2.28 -16.46
N SER A 202 -2.38 3.08 -15.97
CA SER A 202 -2.27 4.52 -16.24
C SER A 202 -1.06 4.86 -17.13
N LEU A 203 -0.40 3.85 -17.70
CA LEU A 203 0.70 3.98 -18.65
C LEU A 203 0.20 3.82 -20.08
N LYS A 204 0.93 4.42 -21.04
CA LYS A 204 0.69 4.24 -22.48
C LYS A 204 0.89 2.78 -22.89
N PRO A 205 0.11 2.22 -23.84
CA PRO A 205 0.29 0.85 -24.33
C PRO A 205 1.66 0.52 -24.92
N SER A 206 2.45 1.54 -25.29
CA SER A 206 3.84 1.43 -25.75
C SER A 206 4.89 1.38 -24.62
N HIS A 207 4.49 1.58 -23.36
CA HIS A 207 5.42 1.56 -22.23
C HIS A 207 5.89 0.13 -21.92
N ALA A 208 7.18 -0.07 -21.67
CA ALA A 208 7.78 -1.40 -21.49
C ALA A 208 7.16 -2.22 -20.34
N HIS A 209 6.72 -1.55 -19.27
CA HIS A 209 6.02 -2.16 -18.13
C HIS A 209 4.48 -2.10 -18.22
N PHE A 210 3.91 -1.82 -19.40
CA PHE A 210 2.46 -1.84 -19.62
C PHE A 210 1.90 -3.26 -19.46
N LEU A 211 0.81 -3.41 -18.69
CA LEU A 211 0.07 -4.65 -18.52
C LEU A 211 -1.12 -4.67 -19.49
N PRO A 212 -1.14 -5.53 -20.52
CA PRO A 212 -2.22 -5.55 -21.50
C PRO A 212 -3.55 -5.97 -20.86
N TYR A 213 -4.42 -5.00 -20.62
CA TYR A 213 -5.72 -5.24 -20.00
C TYR A 213 -6.72 -5.91 -20.95
N GLN A 214 -6.50 -5.81 -22.27
CA GLN A 214 -7.50 -6.08 -23.32
C GLN A 214 -8.04 -7.53 -23.29
N ASP A 215 -7.19 -8.51 -22.96
CA ASP A 215 -7.55 -9.93 -22.91
C ASP A 215 -8.03 -10.41 -21.53
N LEU A 216 -7.95 -9.61 -20.46
CA LEU A 216 -8.25 -10.04 -19.09
C LEU A 216 -9.67 -10.62 -18.94
N VAL A 217 -10.65 -10.04 -19.65
CA VAL A 217 -12.05 -10.51 -19.67
C VAL A 217 -12.18 -11.86 -20.38
N LYS A 218 -11.48 -12.06 -21.49
CA LYS A 218 -11.43 -13.34 -22.21
C LYS A 218 -10.78 -14.43 -21.37
N MET A 219 -9.68 -14.08 -20.68
CA MET A 219 -9.00 -14.96 -19.72
C MET A 219 -9.90 -15.34 -18.54
N ALA A 220 -10.63 -14.38 -17.97
CA ALA A 220 -11.58 -14.62 -16.89
C ALA A 220 -12.73 -15.54 -17.34
N SER A 221 -13.32 -15.33 -18.52
CA SER A 221 -14.32 -16.25 -19.09
C SER A 221 -13.78 -17.67 -19.27
N SER A 222 -12.54 -17.80 -19.76
CA SER A 222 -11.90 -19.12 -19.96
C SER A 222 -11.57 -19.81 -18.63
N ALA A 223 -11.15 -19.06 -17.61
CA ALA A 223 -10.87 -19.58 -16.26
C ALA A 223 -12.16 -20.02 -15.55
N PHE A 224 -13.21 -19.21 -15.62
CA PHE A 224 -14.54 -19.54 -15.11
C PHE A 224 -15.09 -20.83 -15.72
N GLU A 225 -15.00 -20.99 -17.04
CA GLU A 225 -15.52 -22.17 -17.73
C GLU A 225 -14.74 -23.45 -17.39
N ARG A 226 -13.40 -23.38 -17.28
CA ARG A 226 -12.59 -24.52 -16.79
C ARG A 226 -12.97 -24.92 -15.36
N MET A 227 -13.16 -23.94 -14.48
CA MET A 227 -13.59 -24.15 -13.10
C MET A 227 -14.99 -24.80 -13.04
N ARG A 228 -15.93 -24.33 -13.88
CA ARG A 228 -17.29 -24.87 -14.00
C ARG A 228 -17.29 -26.34 -14.45
N ILE A 229 -16.60 -26.64 -15.55
CA ILE A 229 -16.49 -28.01 -16.08
C ILE A 229 -15.88 -28.96 -15.05
N GLN A 230 -14.82 -28.54 -14.35
CA GLN A 230 -14.21 -29.36 -13.30
C GLN A 230 -15.18 -29.60 -12.12
N ARG A 231 -15.98 -28.60 -11.71
CA ARG A 231 -16.99 -28.78 -10.65
C ARG A 231 -18.10 -29.73 -11.05
N GLU A 232 -18.51 -29.73 -12.32
CA GLU A 232 -19.47 -30.69 -12.86
C GLU A 232 -18.91 -32.12 -12.88
N GLN A 233 -17.63 -32.30 -13.23
CA GLN A 233 -16.92 -33.58 -13.14
C GLN A 233 -16.78 -34.07 -11.69
N GLU A 234 -16.35 -33.21 -10.76
CA GLU A 234 -16.24 -33.54 -9.33
C GLU A 234 -17.59 -33.92 -8.72
N HIS A 235 -18.68 -33.25 -9.10
CA HIS A 235 -20.03 -33.58 -8.69
C HIS A 235 -20.50 -34.94 -9.26
N ALA A 236 -20.24 -35.21 -10.54
CA ALA A 236 -20.60 -36.48 -11.16
C ALA A 236 -19.87 -37.67 -10.52
N LEU A 237 -18.54 -37.56 -10.33
CA LEU A 237 -17.72 -38.58 -9.66
C LEU A 237 -18.18 -38.84 -8.23
N PHE A 238 -18.61 -37.80 -7.50
CA PHE A 238 -19.16 -37.95 -6.16
C PHE A 238 -20.48 -38.76 -6.16
N LEU A 239 -21.38 -38.50 -7.12
CA LEU A 239 -22.63 -39.26 -7.26
C LEU A 239 -22.38 -40.71 -7.66
N GLU A 240 -21.41 -40.97 -8.53
CA GLU A 240 -21.00 -42.33 -8.91
C GLU A 240 -20.46 -43.11 -7.70
N GLN A 241 -19.56 -42.50 -6.92
CA GLN A 241 -19.00 -43.10 -5.70
C GLN A 241 -20.07 -43.36 -4.63
N GLN A 242 -21.11 -42.54 -4.54
CA GLN A 242 -22.28 -42.78 -3.67
C GLN A 242 -23.08 -44.01 -4.12
N GLN A 243 -23.33 -44.16 -5.43
CA GLN A 243 -24.05 -45.31 -5.98
C GLN A 243 -23.29 -46.62 -5.77
N GLN A 244 -21.96 -46.60 -5.98
CA GLN A 244 -21.08 -47.75 -5.72
C GLN A 244 -20.97 -48.14 -4.23
N GLN A 245 -21.34 -47.25 -3.31
CA GLN A 245 -21.30 -47.49 -1.86
C GLN A 245 -22.65 -47.89 -1.24
N GLN A 246 -23.75 -47.85 -2.00
CA GLN A 246 -25.00 -48.47 -1.53
C GLN A 246 -24.89 -49.99 -1.64
N PRO A 247 -25.17 -50.76 -0.58
CA PRO A 247 -25.22 -52.22 -0.68
C PRO A 247 -26.26 -52.62 -1.72
N SER A 248 -25.91 -53.52 -2.62
CA SER A 248 -26.90 -54.18 -3.47
C SER A 248 -27.93 -54.85 -2.56
N GLY A 249 -29.19 -54.44 -2.69
CA GLY A 249 -30.29 -54.94 -1.87
C GLY A 249 -30.52 -56.42 -2.14
N GLY A 250 -29.82 -57.28 -1.40
CA GLY A 250 -29.89 -58.72 -1.55
C GLY A 250 -31.32 -59.19 -1.33
N VAL A 251 -31.98 -59.61 -2.41
CA VAL A 251 -33.33 -60.19 -2.37
C VAL A 251 -33.26 -61.41 -1.47
N ALA A 252 -33.90 -61.33 -0.30
CA ALA A 252 -33.94 -62.40 0.67
C ALA A 252 -34.81 -63.56 0.15
N GLY A 253 -34.20 -64.44 -0.66
CA GLY A 253 -34.83 -65.63 -1.19
C GLY A 253 -35.21 -66.59 -0.05
N GLY A 254 -36.47 -66.55 0.35
CA GLY A 254 -37.01 -67.41 1.40
C GLY A 254 -36.93 -68.88 1.03
N SER A 255 -36.19 -69.67 1.80
CA SER A 255 -35.95 -71.10 1.58
C SER A 255 -37.16 -71.97 1.97
N GLY A 256 -38.15 -72.07 1.08
CA GLY A 256 -39.25 -73.05 1.17
C GLY A 256 -39.04 -74.23 0.23
N GLY A 257 -38.50 -75.35 0.72
CA GLY A 257 -38.13 -76.49 -0.13
C GLY A 257 -39.27 -77.45 -0.46
N ARG A 258 -39.21 -78.10 -1.64
CA ARG A 258 -39.95 -79.35 -1.91
C ARG A 258 -39.23 -80.26 -2.92
N VAL A 259 -39.53 -81.55 -2.84
CA VAL A 259 -38.84 -82.66 -3.53
C VAL A 259 -39.25 -82.75 -5.02
N GLY A 260 -38.30 -83.07 -5.92
CA GLY A 260 -38.58 -83.36 -7.33
C GLY A 260 -37.46 -84.18 -8.01
N ARG A 261 -37.82 -85.33 -8.60
CA ARG A 261 -36.92 -86.25 -9.34
C ARG A 261 -36.55 -85.72 -10.73
N GLY A 262 -35.33 -86.04 -11.18
CA GLY A 262 -35.14 -86.80 -12.45
C GLY A 262 -34.46 -86.09 -13.63
N GLY A 263 -33.88 -86.92 -14.52
CA GLY A 263 -33.47 -86.55 -15.88
C GLY A 263 -32.00 -86.14 -16.04
N GLY A 264 -31.23 -86.93 -16.79
CA GLY A 264 -29.85 -86.58 -17.18
C GLY A 264 -29.78 -85.79 -18.49
N GLY A 265 -28.63 -85.15 -18.76
CA GLY A 265 -28.39 -84.37 -19.98
C GLY A 265 -26.90 -84.14 -20.25
N SER A 266 -26.40 -84.69 -21.36
CA SER A 266 -25.00 -84.68 -21.80
C SER A 266 -24.42 -83.28 -22.12
N LYS A 267 -23.11 -83.10 -21.81
CA LYS A 267 -22.03 -82.42 -22.60
C LYS A 267 -22.31 -80.95 -23.08
N VAL A 268 -21.33 -80.06 -23.30
CA VAL A 268 -20.09 -80.13 -24.11
C VAL A 268 -19.12 -78.99 -23.68
N PHE A 269 -17.80 -79.25 -23.71
CA PHE A 269 -16.72 -78.23 -23.77
C PHE A 269 -16.31 -78.01 -25.24
N PRO A 270 -15.99 -76.77 -25.67
CA PRO A 270 -14.61 -76.24 -25.60
C PRO A 270 -14.56 -74.76 -25.11
N SER A 271 -13.50 -74.19 -24.53
CA SER A 271 -12.03 -74.37 -24.60
C SER A 271 -11.31 -73.71 -25.80
N ASN A 272 -10.94 -72.43 -25.65
CA ASN A 272 -9.59 -71.89 -25.94
C ASN A 272 -9.47 -70.53 -25.22
N ASN A 273 -8.42 -70.16 -24.48
CA ASN A 273 -6.96 -70.42 -24.51
C ASN A 273 -6.18 -69.45 -25.43
N SER A 274 -5.59 -68.39 -24.85
CA SER A 274 -4.16 -68.09 -24.99
C SER A 274 -3.73 -66.85 -24.17
N ASN A 275 -2.63 -66.99 -23.42
CA ASN A 275 -1.43 -66.13 -23.30
C ASN A 275 -1.55 -64.59 -23.40
N SER A 276 -0.76 -63.78 -22.67
CA SER A 276 0.57 -64.04 -22.06
C SER A 276 0.90 -63.17 -20.83
N PHE A 277 1.89 -63.63 -20.05
CA PHE A 277 2.90 -62.94 -19.22
C PHE A 277 2.64 -61.47 -18.74
N SER A 278 2.72 -61.12 -17.45
CA SER A 278 3.87 -61.24 -16.51
C SER A 278 5.03 -60.28 -16.89
N THR A 279 5.74 -59.59 -15.98
CA THR A 279 6.10 -59.93 -14.59
C THR A 279 6.53 -58.69 -13.77
N THR A 280 6.22 -58.65 -12.45
CA THR A 280 6.92 -57.88 -11.37
C THR A 280 7.03 -56.34 -11.48
N THR A 281 7.32 -55.58 -10.41
CA THR A 281 7.64 -55.90 -9.00
C THR A 281 6.94 -54.91 -8.05
N LYS A 282 6.56 -55.34 -6.83
CA LYS A 282 6.23 -54.43 -5.72
C LYS A 282 7.43 -54.24 -4.80
N THR A 283 7.62 -53.03 -4.30
CA THR A 283 8.44 -52.75 -3.10
C THR A 283 7.66 -51.85 -2.15
N THR A 284 7.91 -51.96 -0.84
CA THR A 284 7.15 -51.24 0.20
C THR A 284 8.06 -50.99 1.40
N PRO A 285 8.23 -49.73 1.87
CA PRO A 285 8.97 -49.45 3.09
C PRO A 285 8.17 -49.81 4.35
N LEU A 286 8.86 -50.29 5.37
CA LEU A 286 8.32 -50.58 6.71
C LEU A 286 8.42 -49.33 7.59
N LEU A 287 7.52 -49.19 8.58
CA LEU A 287 7.75 -48.37 9.78
C LEU A 287 7.70 -49.25 11.05
N PRO A 288 8.53 -48.97 12.06
CA PRO A 288 8.59 -49.75 13.30
C PRO A 288 7.44 -49.41 14.26
N SER A 289 7.12 -50.36 15.14
CA SER A 289 6.00 -50.29 16.08
C SER A 289 6.45 -50.04 17.53
N GLN A 290 5.75 -49.14 18.23
CA GLN A 290 5.67 -49.14 19.69
C GLN A 290 4.24 -48.83 20.14
N LYS A 291 3.78 -49.52 21.19
CA LYS A 291 2.57 -49.23 21.98
C LYS A 291 3.02 -48.71 23.35
N PRO A 292 2.25 -47.83 24.01
CA PRO A 292 1.28 -48.34 24.99
C PRO A 292 -0.04 -47.54 25.06
N GLY A 293 -0.96 -47.96 25.93
CA GLY A 293 -2.12 -47.17 26.36
C GLY A 293 -3.43 -47.48 25.63
N ILE A 294 -4.26 -48.36 26.22
CA ILE A 294 -5.69 -48.44 25.89
C ILE A 294 -6.47 -47.72 26.98
N SER A 295 -7.15 -46.63 26.62
CA SER A 295 -8.21 -46.02 27.42
C SER A 295 -9.44 -45.87 26.54
N SER A 296 -10.51 -46.61 26.86
CA SER A 296 -11.74 -46.64 26.07
C SER A 296 -12.53 -45.33 26.22
N ILE A 297 -12.60 -44.54 25.16
CA ILE A 297 -13.57 -43.44 25.02
C ILE A 297 -14.50 -43.81 23.86
N SER A 298 -15.77 -44.03 24.18
CA SER A 298 -16.82 -44.41 23.23
C SER A 298 -17.37 -43.19 22.50
N ASP A 299 -16.52 -42.54 21.70
CA ASP A 299 -16.88 -41.30 21.00
C ASP A 299 -17.72 -41.62 19.76
N SER A 300 -19.04 -41.76 19.94
CA SER A 300 -20.01 -42.03 18.87
C SER A 300 -20.28 -40.80 18.01
N GLN A 301 -19.23 -40.19 17.48
CA GLN A 301 -19.34 -39.10 16.51
C GLN A 301 -20.00 -39.65 15.24
N LYS A 302 -21.26 -39.26 15.00
CA LYS A 302 -21.93 -39.44 13.71
C LYS A 302 -21.14 -38.69 12.65
N ARG A 303 -20.21 -39.40 12.00
CA ARG A 303 -19.38 -38.88 10.92
C ARG A 303 -20.32 -38.40 9.82
N ALA A 304 -20.46 -37.08 9.68
CA ALA A 304 -21.37 -36.50 8.71
C ALA A 304 -21.01 -37.03 7.32
N SER A 305 -21.99 -37.59 6.60
CA SER A 305 -21.82 -38.02 5.22
C SER A 305 -21.30 -36.82 4.41
N PRO A 306 -20.24 -36.98 3.61
CA PRO A 306 -19.66 -35.87 2.87
C PRO A 306 -20.73 -35.22 1.98
N THR A 307 -20.73 -33.90 1.89
CA THR A 307 -21.70 -33.17 1.06
C THR A 307 -21.22 -33.17 -0.39
N PRO A 308 -22.11 -33.37 -1.39
CA PRO A 308 -21.73 -33.24 -2.80
C PRO A 308 -21.07 -31.88 -3.11
N PRO A 309 -20.06 -31.83 -3.99
CA PRO A 309 -19.56 -30.58 -4.55
C PRO A 309 -20.70 -29.79 -5.17
N LYS A 310 -20.90 -28.53 -4.73
CA LYS A 310 -21.99 -27.70 -5.25
C LYS A 310 -21.74 -27.36 -6.72
N LEU A 311 -22.76 -27.54 -7.55
CA LEU A 311 -22.78 -27.01 -8.92
C LEU A 311 -22.77 -25.48 -8.90
N VAL A 312 -22.10 -24.91 -9.91
CA VAL A 312 -21.88 -23.47 -10.03
C VAL A 312 -23.17 -22.78 -10.50
N SER A 313 -23.76 -21.94 -9.65
CA SER A 313 -25.11 -21.37 -9.90
C SER A 313 -25.11 -20.05 -10.69
N ARG A 314 -23.94 -19.57 -11.11
CA ARG A 314 -23.76 -18.30 -11.84
C ARG A 314 -23.40 -18.55 -13.29
N SER A 315 -23.69 -17.59 -14.16
CA SER A 315 -23.48 -17.68 -15.61
C SER A 315 -22.24 -16.90 -16.12
N THR A 316 -21.42 -16.34 -15.24
CA THR A 316 -20.29 -15.50 -15.65
C THR A 316 -19.15 -15.43 -14.62
N HIS A 317 -18.02 -14.90 -15.05
CA HIS A 317 -16.76 -14.82 -14.33
C HIS A 317 -16.77 -13.82 -13.16
N GLY A 318 -15.86 -14.00 -12.21
CA GLY A 318 -15.68 -13.15 -11.02
C GLY A 318 -14.95 -11.82 -11.25
N LEU A 319 -14.31 -11.64 -12.41
CA LEU A 319 -13.61 -10.40 -12.76
C LEU A 319 -14.62 -9.25 -12.91
N GLY A 320 -14.67 -8.35 -11.93
CA GLY A 320 -15.58 -7.20 -11.92
C GLY A 320 -14.90 -5.84 -11.88
N TYR A 321 -13.63 -5.79 -11.49
CA TYR A 321 -12.99 -4.57 -11.00
C TYR A 321 -11.57 -4.35 -11.55
N LEU A 322 -11.28 -3.11 -11.90
CA LEU A 322 -9.92 -2.60 -12.01
C LEU A 322 -9.72 -1.52 -10.94
N GLN A 323 -8.52 -1.42 -10.37
CA GLN A 323 -8.09 -0.24 -9.63
C GLN A 323 -6.84 0.34 -10.27
N MET A 324 -6.80 1.66 -10.45
CA MET A 324 -5.69 2.35 -11.11
C MET A 324 -5.54 3.79 -10.59
N PRO A 325 -4.36 4.39 -10.73
CA PRO A 325 -4.17 5.83 -10.58
C PRO A 325 -5.00 6.62 -11.59
N GLY A 326 -5.57 7.74 -11.17
CA GLY A 326 -6.22 8.66 -12.10
C GLY A 326 -6.56 9.98 -11.42
N ASN A 327 -6.34 11.08 -12.11
CA ASN A 327 -6.65 12.43 -11.65
C ASN A 327 -6.55 13.41 -12.83
N LEU A 328 -6.66 14.71 -12.54
CA LEU A 328 -6.63 15.80 -13.54
C LEU A 328 -5.29 15.91 -14.30
N LEU A 329 -4.21 15.29 -13.80
CA LEU A 329 -2.89 15.27 -14.46
C LEU A 329 -2.56 13.88 -15.04
N GLU A 330 -2.73 12.81 -14.26
CA GLU A 330 -2.64 11.39 -14.69
C GLU A 330 -3.91 10.97 -15.47
N THR A 331 -4.11 11.53 -16.67
CA THR A 331 -5.32 11.31 -17.48
C THR A 331 -5.26 10.12 -18.45
N GLU A 332 -4.08 9.55 -18.71
CA GLU A 332 -3.86 8.48 -19.70
C GLU A 332 -4.77 7.27 -19.47
N GLY A 333 -4.77 6.71 -18.25
CA GLY A 333 -5.64 5.57 -17.88
C GLY A 333 -7.13 5.90 -17.94
N LEU A 334 -7.51 7.14 -17.59
CA LEU A 334 -8.90 7.62 -17.70
C LEU A 334 -9.36 7.67 -19.18
N GLN A 335 -8.45 8.01 -20.09
CA GLN A 335 -8.74 8.09 -21.52
C GLN A 335 -8.69 6.73 -22.23
N THR A 336 -7.95 5.76 -21.69
CA THR A 336 -7.72 4.43 -22.27
C THR A 336 -8.39 3.30 -21.47
N THR A 337 -7.78 2.84 -20.39
CA THR A 337 -8.21 1.71 -19.56
C THR A 337 -9.64 1.86 -19.04
N ALA A 338 -10.01 3.03 -18.52
CA ALA A 338 -11.37 3.24 -17.99
C ALA A 338 -12.46 3.22 -19.07
N LYS A 339 -12.18 3.75 -20.26
CA LYS A 339 -13.12 3.65 -21.39
C LYS A 339 -13.28 2.20 -21.85
N TRP A 340 -12.18 1.45 -21.94
CA TRP A 340 -12.24 0.02 -22.25
C TRP A 340 -13.01 -0.78 -21.19
N ALA A 341 -12.73 -0.56 -19.91
CA ALA A 341 -13.42 -1.23 -18.80
C ALA A 341 -14.94 -1.03 -18.87
N LYS A 342 -15.38 0.19 -19.18
CA LYS A 342 -16.80 0.52 -19.42
C LYS A 342 -17.41 -0.28 -20.58
N THR A 343 -16.70 -0.52 -21.69
CA THR A 343 -17.23 -1.37 -22.79
C THR A 343 -17.27 -2.86 -22.44
N LYS A 344 -16.64 -3.26 -21.33
CA LYS A 344 -16.67 -4.63 -20.78
C LYS A 344 -17.52 -4.77 -19.52
N ASN A 345 -18.31 -3.75 -19.16
CA ASN A 345 -19.13 -3.71 -17.95
C ASN A 345 -18.31 -3.92 -16.64
N LEU A 346 -17.01 -3.59 -16.66
CA LEU A 346 -16.14 -3.59 -15.49
C LEU A 346 -16.25 -2.25 -14.74
N SER A 347 -16.19 -2.31 -13.42
CA SER A 347 -16.09 -1.13 -12.56
C SER A 347 -14.63 -0.70 -12.39
N VAL A 348 -14.38 0.60 -12.30
CA VAL A 348 -13.03 1.16 -12.14
C VAL A 348 -12.95 1.97 -10.86
N PHE A 349 -12.02 1.60 -9.98
CA PHE A 349 -11.70 2.34 -8.76
C PHE A 349 -10.49 3.24 -9.03
N ILE A 350 -10.67 4.55 -8.85
CA ILE A 350 -9.58 5.52 -8.98
C ILE A 350 -8.88 5.63 -7.63
N ASN A 351 -7.60 5.25 -7.59
CA ASN A 351 -6.73 5.54 -6.45
C ASN A 351 -5.91 6.81 -6.71
N ARG A 352 -5.44 7.44 -5.61
CA ARG A 352 -4.74 8.74 -5.61
C ARG A 352 -5.44 9.90 -6.37
N PRO A 353 -6.76 10.11 -6.30
CA PRO A 353 -7.42 11.23 -7.02
C PRO A 353 -6.85 12.62 -6.67
N LEU A 354 -6.35 12.79 -5.43
CA LEU A 354 -5.76 14.05 -4.94
C LEU A 354 -4.22 14.10 -4.96
N ASN A 355 -3.52 13.09 -5.51
CA ASN A 355 -2.04 13.08 -5.52
C ASN A 355 -1.53 12.53 -6.84
N ALA A 356 -1.08 13.42 -7.72
CA ALA A 356 -0.58 13.09 -9.04
C ALA A 356 0.90 12.71 -9.01
N MET A 357 1.28 11.71 -9.82
CA MET A 357 2.66 11.28 -10.03
C MET A 357 3.04 11.49 -11.51
N SER A 358 3.37 12.74 -11.88
CA SER A 358 3.70 13.08 -13.27
C SER A 358 5.21 12.99 -13.53
N PRO A 359 5.68 12.32 -14.61
CA PRO A 359 7.06 12.45 -15.08
C PRO A 359 7.42 13.87 -15.52
N GLU A 360 6.42 14.69 -15.87
CA GLU A 360 6.57 16.05 -16.41
C GLU A 360 6.70 17.11 -15.30
N TYR A 361 6.01 16.91 -14.17
CA TYR A 361 5.90 17.91 -13.09
C TYR A 361 6.33 17.38 -11.70
N GLY A 362 6.84 16.14 -11.65
CA GLY A 362 7.09 15.39 -10.43
C GLY A 362 5.81 14.98 -9.69
N PRO A 363 5.93 14.64 -8.39
CA PRO A 363 4.78 14.55 -7.50
C PRO A 363 4.05 15.90 -7.40
N ALA A 364 2.73 15.85 -7.27
CA ALA A 364 1.87 17.02 -7.20
C ALA A 364 0.65 16.73 -6.32
N ARG A 365 0.36 17.58 -5.32
CA ARG A 365 -0.83 17.40 -4.47
C ARG A 365 -1.96 18.29 -4.95
N LEU A 366 -3.03 17.66 -5.44
CA LEU A 366 -4.18 18.35 -6.02
C LEU A 366 -5.13 18.77 -4.89
N ALA A 367 -4.75 19.84 -4.18
CA ALA A 367 -5.52 20.44 -3.10
C ALA A 367 -5.19 21.93 -2.97
N SER A 368 -6.20 22.74 -2.67
CA SER A 368 -6.05 24.13 -2.25
C SER A 368 -5.66 24.20 -0.78
N TYR A 369 -4.76 25.13 -0.45
CA TYR A 369 -4.45 25.52 0.93
C TYR A 369 -4.55 27.04 1.05
N PRO A 370 -5.03 27.57 2.18
CA PRO A 370 -5.04 29.02 2.42
C PRO A 370 -3.60 29.56 2.54
N ALA A 371 -3.44 30.86 2.33
CA ALA A 371 -2.21 31.57 2.71
C ALA A 371 -1.94 31.43 4.22
N PRO A 372 -0.67 31.53 4.68
CA PRO A 372 -0.37 31.51 6.10
C PRO A 372 -1.02 32.68 6.84
N LEU A 373 -1.73 32.39 7.94
CA LEU A 373 -2.68 33.36 8.54
C LEU A 373 -2.24 34.01 9.85
N ASN A 374 -1.29 33.43 10.61
CA ASN A 374 -0.48 34.08 11.67
C ASN A 374 0.29 33.02 12.51
N PRO A 375 1.55 33.27 12.90
CA PRO A 375 2.47 34.24 12.28
C PRO A 375 2.69 33.89 10.80
N THR A 376 3.05 34.87 9.98
CA THR A 376 3.52 34.60 8.62
C THR A 376 4.86 33.85 8.67
N TYR A 377 5.21 33.20 7.56
CA TYR A 377 6.50 32.52 7.44
C TYR A 377 7.70 33.46 7.64
N ALA A 378 7.60 34.72 7.21
CA ALA A 378 8.64 35.73 7.43
C ALA A 378 8.81 36.05 8.92
N GLU A 379 7.72 36.39 9.62
CA GLU A 379 7.74 36.69 11.06
C GLU A 379 8.26 35.49 11.88
N ALA A 380 7.80 34.27 11.57
CA ALA A 380 8.23 33.07 12.27
C ALA A 380 9.71 32.73 12.02
N LYS A 381 10.25 33.06 10.83
CA LYS A 381 11.68 32.95 10.51
C LYS A 381 12.50 33.98 11.29
N ASP A 382 12.04 35.22 11.31
CA ASP A 382 12.75 36.31 12.01
C ASP A 382 12.71 36.12 13.54
N GLU A 383 11.62 35.55 14.09
CA GLU A 383 11.48 35.10 15.48
C GLU A 383 12.57 34.07 15.84
N ILE A 384 12.64 32.95 15.10
CA ILE A 384 13.60 31.86 15.42
C ILE A 384 15.05 32.28 15.17
N LEU A 385 15.34 33.04 14.10
CA LEU A 385 16.69 33.55 13.84
C LEU A 385 17.15 34.53 14.94
N SER A 386 16.25 35.39 15.42
CA SER A 386 16.53 36.29 16.55
C SER A 386 16.80 35.52 17.83
N ALA A 387 16.00 34.48 18.14
CA ALA A 387 16.19 33.63 19.31
C ALA A 387 17.53 32.87 19.27
N LEU A 388 17.91 32.29 18.12
CA LEU A 388 19.20 31.61 17.93
C LEU A 388 20.39 32.56 18.13
N VAL A 389 20.30 33.78 17.61
CA VAL A 389 21.34 34.81 17.77
C VAL A 389 21.43 35.33 19.21
N ALA A 390 20.30 35.54 19.89
CA ALA A 390 20.27 35.96 21.29
C ALA A 390 20.92 34.91 22.20
N LEU A 391 20.50 33.65 22.09
CA LEU A 391 21.03 32.54 22.89
C LEU A 391 22.52 32.30 22.62
N GLY A 392 22.96 32.42 21.36
CA GLY A 392 24.38 32.36 21.00
C GLY A 392 25.22 33.49 21.62
N LYS A 393 24.69 34.72 21.70
CA LYS A 393 25.37 35.85 22.37
C LYS A 393 25.45 35.67 23.89
N GLN A 394 24.39 35.14 24.51
CA GLN A 394 24.35 34.89 25.96
C GLN A 394 25.23 33.70 26.38
N ARG A 395 25.37 32.69 25.51
CA ARG A 395 26.01 31.41 25.83
C ARG A 395 26.95 30.99 24.71
N GLU A 396 28.19 31.48 24.77
CA GLU A 396 29.25 31.27 23.76
C GLU A 396 29.42 29.80 23.34
N TYR A 397 29.36 28.87 24.31
CA TYR A 397 29.45 27.42 24.06
C TYR A 397 28.32 26.84 23.18
N LEU A 398 27.23 27.58 22.94
CA LEU A 398 26.15 27.21 22.03
C LEU A 398 26.33 27.79 20.62
N GLN A 399 27.20 28.78 20.40
CA GLN A 399 27.30 29.46 19.09
C GLN A 399 27.52 28.51 17.90
N PRO A 400 28.41 27.50 17.93
CA PRO A 400 28.58 26.57 16.80
C PRO A 400 27.31 25.78 16.48
N LYS A 401 26.47 25.53 17.49
CA LYS A 401 25.21 24.80 17.37
C LYS A 401 24.09 25.70 16.86
N MET A 402 24.01 26.95 17.34
CA MET A 402 23.05 27.95 16.85
C MET A 402 23.36 28.35 15.39
N GLY A 403 24.65 28.42 15.03
CA GLY A 403 25.11 28.64 13.66
C GLY A 403 24.57 27.60 12.67
N ARG A 404 24.74 26.30 12.97
CA ARG A 404 24.19 25.22 12.13
C ARG A 404 22.67 25.29 11.98
N LEU A 405 21.93 25.58 13.06
CA LEU A 405 20.48 25.72 13.00
C LEU A 405 20.06 26.91 12.12
N LYS A 406 20.80 28.03 12.19
CA LYS A 406 20.62 29.19 11.31
C LYS A 406 20.90 28.85 9.84
N GLU A 407 22.01 28.18 9.54
CA GLU A 407 22.35 27.72 8.19
C GLU A 407 21.27 26.80 7.59
N MET A 408 20.72 25.89 8.39
CA MET A 408 19.59 25.03 7.97
C MET A 408 18.34 25.85 7.63
N ILE A 409 17.98 26.84 8.46
CA ILE A 409 16.82 27.71 8.25
C ILE A 409 16.99 28.57 7.00
N GLU A 410 18.19 29.12 6.77
CA GLU A 410 18.50 29.92 5.58
C GLU A 410 18.54 29.07 4.28
N GLY A 411 19.00 27.80 4.36
CA GLY A 411 18.92 26.86 3.25
C GLY A 411 17.48 26.44 2.89
N LEU A 412 16.60 26.32 3.87
CA LEU A 412 15.16 26.10 3.66
C LEU A 412 14.48 27.34 3.05
N ASP A 413 14.85 28.53 3.49
CA ASP A 413 14.36 29.81 2.96
C ASP A 413 14.71 29.98 1.48
N GLU A 414 15.97 29.72 1.10
CA GLU A 414 16.43 29.74 -0.29
C GLU A 414 15.72 28.67 -1.15
N SER A 415 15.38 27.52 -0.56
CA SER A 415 14.63 26.45 -1.25
C SER A 415 13.19 26.84 -1.56
N LEU A 416 12.53 27.59 -0.65
CA LEU A 416 11.21 28.19 -0.91
C LEU A 416 11.30 29.31 -1.94
N ARG A 417 12.31 30.17 -1.84
CA ARG A 417 12.53 31.32 -2.74
C ARG A 417 12.85 30.91 -4.18
N THR A 418 13.30 29.67 -4.38
CA THR A 418 13.63 29.07 -5.70
C THR A 418 12.62 28.03 -6.18
N ASP A 419 11.43 27.94 -5.54
CA ASP A 419 10.35 26.99 -5.84
C ASP A 419 10.78 25.51 -5.92
N LYS A 420 11.86 25.12 -5.21
CA LYS A 420 12.37 23.73 -5.17
C LYS A 420 11.56 22.81 -4.25
N LEU A 421 10.23 22.90 -4.35
CA LEU A 421 9.26 22.23 -3.47
C LEU A 421 9.36 20.69 -3.49
N SER A 422 9.92 20.10 -4.55
CA SER A 422 10.15 18.65 -4.66
C SER A 422 11.07 18.09 -3.57
N ILE A 423 12.02 18.89 -3.06
CA ILE A 423 12.88 18.54 -1.93
C ILE A 423 12.04 18.36 -0.65
N ILE A 424 10.99 19.15 -0.50
CA ILE A 424 10.20 19.27 0.74
C ILE A 424 9.11 18.20 0.82
N GLN A 425 8.57 17.76 -0.32
CA GLN A 425 7.43 16.82 -0.37
C GLN A 425 7.73 15.40 0.15
N MET A 426 8.99 14.96 0.12
CA MET A 426 9.40 13.68 0.73
C MET A 426 9.67 13.78 2.23
N GLU A 427 9.84 14.98 2.77
CA GLU A 427 10.57 15.24 4.02
C GLU A 427 9.74 15.90 5.12
N GLY A 428 8.40 15.80 5.08
CA GLY A 428 7.47 16.40 6.06
C GLY A 428 7.59 15.91 7.53
N ALA A 429 8.54 15.03 7.83
CA ALA A 429 8.99 14.69 9.18
C ALA A 429 10.49 14.97 9.41
N SER A 430 11.27 15.16 8.34
CA SER A 430 12.74 15.22 8.38
C SER A 430 13.22 16.53 8.98
N VAL A 431 12.73 17.68 8.51
CA VAL A 431 13.11 19.00 9.07
C VAL A 431 12.90 19.05 10.59
N ARG A 432 11.72 18.63 11.08
CA ARG A 432 11.45 18.53 12.52
C ARG A 432 12.42 17.57 13.23
N ASN A 433 12.64 16.38 12.69
CA ASN A 433 13.53 15.39 13.30
C ASN A 433 15.00 15.81 13.29
N GLN A 434 15.49 16.45 12.23
CA GLN A 434 16.85 16.96 12.11
C GLN A 434 17.08 18.10 13.12
N LEU A 435 16.15 19.05 13.22
CA LEU A 435 16.23 20.16 14.17
C LEU A 435 16.16 19.66 15.64
N HIS A 436 15.27 18.72 15.96
CA HIS A 436 15.26 18.07 17.28
C HIS A 436 16.52 17.21 17.54
N GLN A 437 17.06 16.50 16.54
CA GLN A 437 18.32 15.76 16.70
C GLN A 437 19.50 16.68 16.95
N GLU A 438 19.60 17.82 16.24
CA GLU A 438 20.59 18.84 16.54
C GLU A 438 20.40 19.36 17.97
N LEU A 439 19.20 19.80 18.36
CA LEU A 439 18.92 20.25 19.72
C LEU A 439 19.27 19.18 20.78
N ALA A 440 18.98 17.90 20.54
CA ALA A 440 19.26 16.79 21.45
C ALA A 440 20.75 16.39 21.54
N LYS A 441 21.61 16.72 20.56
CA LYS A 441 23.05 16.40 20.62
C LYS A 441 23.70 17.12 21.82
N PRO A 442 24.32 16.41 22.77
CA PRO A 442 24.97 17.04 23.91
C PRO A 442 26.15 17.89 23.44
N VAL A 443 26.37 19.04 24.09
CA VAL A 443 27.55 19.87 23.83
C VAL A 443 28.78 19.17 24.41
N PRO A 444 29.88 19.01 23.66
CA PRO A 444 31.15 18.58 24.23
C PRO A 444 31.61 19.61 25.28
N VAL A 445 31.59 19.24 26.55
CA VAL A 445 32.12 20.09 27.63
C VAL A 445 33.63 20.10 27.51
N SER A 446 34.22 21.26 27.26
CA SER A 446 35.68 21.42 27.18
C SER A 446 36.37 20.82 28.41
N PRO A 447 37.37 19.93 28.25
CA PRO A 447 38.09 19.38 29.39
C PRO A 447 38.73 20.51 30.20
N LYS A 448 38.58 20.48 31.52
CA LYS A 448 39.42 21.31 32.40
C LYS A 448 40.90 20.99 32.09
N PRO A 449 41.80 22.00 32.04
CA PRO A 449 43.20 21.77 31.71
C PRO A 449 43.82 20.82 32.74
N LYS A 450 44.15 19.60 32.31
CA LYS A 450 44.91 18.63 33.09
C LYS A 450 46.41 18.85 32.86
N THR A 451 47.12 19.17 33.93
CA THR A 451 48.58 19.11 33.99
C THR A 451 49.05 17.66 33.98
N GLY A 452 50.02 17.33 33.13
CA GLY A 452 50.89 16.15 33.30
C GLY A 452 50.74 14.98 32.31
N SER A 453 51.87 14.65 31.68
CA SER A 453 52.32 13.31 31.23
C SER A 453 51.37 12.34 30.51
N SER A 454 51.55 12.26 29.18
CA SER A 454 51.77 11.03 28.38
C SER A 454 51.21 9.67 28.85
N SER A 455 50.37 9.04 28.03
CA SER A 455 50.75 7.84 27.23
C SER A 455 49.59 7.27 26.41
N GLY A 456 49.89 6.53 25.32
CA GLY A 456 49.06 5.42 24.86
C GLY A 456 48.11 5.62 23.67
N THR A 457 48.50 5.06 22.52
CA THR A 457 47.65 4.45 21.46
C THR A 457 46.61 5.31 20.68
N ALA A 458 46.33 4.89 19.44
CA ALA A 458 45.51 5.62 18.48
C ALA A 458 44.36 4.79 17.90
N SER A 459 43.33 5.46 17.38
CA SER A 459 42.25 4.90 16.54
C SER A 459 41.64 6.03 15.69
N PRO A 460 41.00 5.74 14.54
CA PRO A 460 40.91 6.70 13.43
C PRO A 460 39.75 7.70 13.51
N PRO A 461 39.85 8.86 12.83
CA PRO A 461 38.77 9.85 12.76
C PRO A 461 37.68 9.45 11.74
N LEU A 462 36.42 9.45 12.17
CA LEU A 462 35.26 9.29 11.29
C LEU A 462 34.83 10.64 10.67
N SER A 463 35.60 11.12 9.71
CA SER A 463 35.30 12.34 8.94
C SER A 463 35.04 12.03 7.46
N GLN A 464 33.77 12.03 7.03
CA GLN A 464 33.35 12.25 5.63
C GLN A 464 31.82 12.38 5.47
N ALA A 465 31.02 11.61 6.20
CA ALA A 465 29.57 11.55 6.02
C ALA A 465 28.83 12.89 6.17
N ALA A 466 29.29 13.78 7.07
CA ALA A 466 28.65 15.08 7.30
C ALA A 466 28.94 16.13 6.21
N ALA A 467 30.08 16.03 5.50
CA ALA A 467 30.43 16.97 4.44
C ALA A 467 29.63 16.70 3.15
N ALA A 468 29.43 15.42 2.82
CA ALA A 468 28.73 14.99 1.61
C ALA A 468 27.29 15.55 1.49
N ALA A 469 26.60 15.72 2.61
CA ALA A 469 25.25 16.29 2.64
C ALA A 469 25.21 17.78 2.21
N VAL A 470 26.25 18.55 2.54
CA VAL A 470 26.31 20.00 2.26
C VAL A 470 26.66 20.28 0.80
N ASP A 471 27.55 19.49 0.19
CA ASP A 471 27.93 19.70 -1.21
C ASP A 471 26.98 19.05 -2.23
N ALA A 472 26.23 18.01 -1.83
CA ALA A 472 25.09 17.50 -2.61
C ALA A 472 24.01 18.57 -2.80
N PHE A 473 23.76 19.40 -1.77
CA PHE A 473 22.81 20.51 -1.84
C PHE A 473 23.23 21.59 -2.85
N LYS A 474 24.53 21.90 -2.94
CA LYS A 474 25.08 22.90 -3.88
C LYS A 474 25.13 22.40 -5.33
N THR A 475 25.46 21.13 -5.56
CA THR A 475 25.60 20.57 -6.91
C THR A 475 24.26 20.45 -7.65
N ALA A 476 23.16 20.16 -6.93
CA ALA A 476 21.79 20.15 -7.48
C ALA A 476 21.24 21.55 -7.88
N THR A 477 22.07 22.59 -7.90
CA THR A 477 21.74 23.95 -8.36
C THR A 477 22.29 24.28 -9.75
N SER A 478 23.15 23.43 -10.33
CA SER A 478 23.98 23.78 -11.50
C SER A 478 23.77 22.86 -12.72
N THR A 479 22.54 22.74 -13.22
CA THR A 479 22.28 22.08 -14.52
C THR A 479 21.06 22.65 -15.24
N THR A 480 21.20 23.84 -15.81
CA THR A 480 20.20 24.44 -16.72
C THR A 480 20.70 24.34 -18.16
N ILE A 481 19.91 23.72 -19.05
CA ILE A 481 20.27 23.60 -20.47
C ILE A 481 20.13 24.98 -21.15
N SER A 482 21.09 25.32 -22.02
CA SER A 482 21.19 26.64 -22.64
C SER A 482 20.31 26.79 -23.88
N THR A 483 19.39 27.77 -23.87
CA THR A 483 18.80 28.39 -25.08
C THR A 483 18.63 29.90 -24.91
N LYS A 484 19.01 30.65 -25.95
CA LYS A 484 18.90 32.12 -26.15
C LYS A 484 18.92 32.40 -27.68
N PRO A 485 18.70 33.63 -28.20
CA PRO A 485 18.38 34.92 -27.55
C PRO A 485 16.84 35.14 -27.51
N ALA A 486 16.18 36.32 -27.53
CA ALA A 486 16.49 37.76 -27.69
C ALA A 486 15.28 38.58 -27.15
N ALA A 487 15.27 39.91 -26.96
CA ALA A 487 16.28 40.96 -26.71
C ALA A 487 15.55 42.30 -26.38
N ALA A 488 16.27 43.35 -25.93
CA ALA A 488 15.82 44.75 -25.72
C ALA A 488 14.74 44.99 -24.63
N ALA A 489 14.50 46.21 -24.10
CA ALA A 489 15.37 47.38 -23.81
C ALA A 489 14.62 48.38 -22.88
N HIS A 490 15.31 49.43 -22.39
CA HIS A 490 14.90 50.48 -21.42
C HIS A 490 14.83 50.01 -19.96
N GLN A 491 15.46 50.64 -18.96
CA GLN A 491 15.71 52.06 -18.61
C GLN A 491 14.45 52.85 -18.20
N THR A 492 14.30 53.09 -16.90
CA THR A 492 14.55 54.41 -16.28
C THR A 492 14.55 54.28 -14.75
N ALA A 493 15.04 55.30 -14.02
CA ALA A 493 15.12 55.30 -12.56
C ALA A 493 14.50 56.58 -11.98
N THR A 494 13.93 56.51 -10.77
CA THR A 494 13.54 57.68 -9.96
C THR A 494 13.57 57.37 -8.45
N LYS A 495 13.95 58.37 -7.65
CA LYS A 495 14.07 58.41 -6.17
C LYS A 495 14.47 59.86 -5.77
N PRO A 496 14.39 60.32 -4.50
CA PRO A 496 13.35 60.21 -3.45
C PRO A 496 12.40 61.46 -3.55
N PRO A 497 11.86 62.17 -2.51
CA PRO A 497 12.38 62.58 -1.16
C PRO A 497 11.58 61.96 0.02
N THR A 498 12.09 61.65 1.24
CA THR A 498 12.74 62.44 2.32
C THR A 498 11.91 63.52 3.03
N SER A 499 11.19 63.14 4.09
CA SER A 499 10.90 63.92 5.32
C SER A 499 10.34 62.94 6.38
N SER A 500 10.32 63.17 7.70
CA SER A 500 10.83 64.26 8.57
C SER A 500 11.24 63.66 9.94
N SER A 501 11.93 64.43 10.79
CA SER A 501 12.36 64.00 12.12
C SER A 501 11.35 64.34 13.23
N SER A 502 11.31 63.51 14.28
CA SER A 502 10.81 63.91 15.60
C SER A 502 11.61 63.21 16.71
N THR A 503 11.63 63.81 17.89
CA THR A 503 12.58 63.49 18.98
C THR A 503 11.89 62.80 20.14
N LEU A 504 12.56 61.83 20.78
CA LEU A 504 12.23 61.42 22.14
C LEU A 504 13.46 61.03 22.97
N SER A 505 13.42 61.51 24.20
CA SER A 505 14.36 61.39 25.33
C SER A 505 15.14 60.09 25.51
N THR A 506 16.43 60.23 25.84
CA THR A 506 17.20 59.23 26.59
C THR A 506 16.81 59.23 28.09
N PRO A 507 16.88 58.07 28.75
CA PRO A 507 17.14 57.99 30.19
C PRO A 507 18.57 57.52 30.50
N SER A 508 19.06 57.93 31.67
CA SER A 508 20.37 57.62 32.26
C SER A 508 20.75 56.14 32.30
N SER A 509 22.03 55.85 32.08
CA SER A 509 22.66 54.57 32.42
C SER A 509 22.73 54.36 33.94
N SER A 510 22.45 53.14 34.39
CA SER A 510 22.79 52.66 35.73
C SER A 510 23.43 51.27 35.65
N THR A 511 24.75 51.21 35.83
CA THR A 511 25.54 49.98 35.75
C THR A 511 25.36 49.12 37.01
N SER A 512 24.73 47.96 36.87
CA SER A 512 24.72 46.91 37.90
C SER A 512 25.30 45.61 37.32
N THR A 513 26.63 45.48 37.40
CA THR A 513 27.38 44.31 36.95
C THR A 513 27.25 43.15 37.94
N SER A 514 26.10 42.49 37.98
CA SER A 514 25.97 41.19 38.66
C SER A 514 26.71 40.12 37.87
N HIS A 515 27.89 39.70 38.33
CA HIS A 515 28.63 38.57 37.77
C HIS A 515 27.87 37.25 38.02
N GLY A 516 27.00 36.88 37.08
CA GLY A 516 26.32 35.60 37.08
C GLY A 516 27.31 34.44 36.92
N THR A 517 27.27 33.50 37.85
CA THR A 517 27.94 32.19 37.74
C THR A 517 27.55 31.51 36.42
N PRO A 518 28.42 30.70 35.77
CA PRO A 518 28.06 29.91 34.58
C PRO A 518 27.00 28.84 34.91
N GLY A 519 25.75 29.29 35.01
CA GLY A 519 24.59 28.52 35.42
C GLY A 519 23.93 27.79 34.26
N LYS A 520 23.17 26.75 34.62
CA LYS A 520 22.31 25.97 33.72
C LYS A 520 21.47 26.89 32.83
N VAL A 521 21.09 26.40 31.66
CA VAL A 521 20.07 27.08 30.85
C VAL A 521 18.78 27.09 31.66
N THR A 522 18.19 28.28 31.85
CA THR A 522 16.88 28.39 32.49
C THR A 522 15.84 27.77 31.55
N GLU A 523 15.00 26.88 32.07
CA GLU A 523 14.09 26.05 31.26
C GLU A 523 13.24 26.91 30.31
N GLN A 524 12.78 28.07 30.80
CA GLN A 524 12.07 29.11 30.05
C GLN A 524 12.78 29.61 28.76
N GLU A 525 14.12 29.65 28.72
CA GLU A 525 14.88 30.03 27.50
C GLU A 525 14.82 28.91 26.43
N ILE A 526 14.87 27.65 26.88
CA ILE A 526 14.72 26.48 26.00
C ILE A 526 13.28 26.34 25.54
N ASP A 527 12.31 26.50 26.44
CA ASP A 527 10.89 26.43 26.12
C ASP A 527 10.50 27.50 25.10
N HIS A 528 11.03 28.72 25.22
CA HIS A 528 10.86 29.75 24.19
C HIS A 528 11.49 29.32 22.86
N LEU A 529 12.73 28.83 22.84
CA LEU A 529 13.39 28.42 21.59
C LEU A 529 12.65 27.26 20.90
N VAL A 530 12.20 26.27 21.67
CA VAL A 530 11.41 25.13 21.16
C VAL A 530 10.06 25.60 20.63
N LYS A 531 9.39 26.55 21.31
CA LYS A 531 8.13 27.12 20.84
C LYS A 531 8.30 27.92 19.53
N SER A 532 9.31 28.79 19.44
CA SER A 532 9.65 29.53 18.22
C SER A 532 10.03 28.58 17.07
N LEU A 533 10.66 27.44 17.38
CA LEU A 533 11.00 26.42 16.40
C LEU A 533 9.76 25.67 15.87
N ASP A 534 8.84 25.27 16.75
CA ASP A 534 7.57 24.65 16.35
C ASP A 534 6.66 25.67 15.60
N HIS A 535 6.69 26.96 15.97
CA HIS A 535 6.06 28.05 15.18
C HIS A 535 6.65 28.12 13.77
N TYR A 536 7.98 28.21 13.63
CA TYR A 536 8.68 28.26 12.36
C TYR A 536 8.36 27.03 11.49
N ILE A 537 8.45 25.82 12.04
CA ILE A 537 8.12 24.57 11.33
C ILE A 537 6.65 24.57 10.87
N HIS A 538 5.73 25.12 11.66
CA HIS A 538 4.32 25.22 11.28
C HIS A 538 4.10 26.22 10.13
N ALA A 539 4.64 27.44 10.25
CA ALA A 539 4.52 28.49 9.24
C ALA A 539 5.23 28.11 7.92
N PHE A 540 6.41 27.49 8.01
CA PHE A 540 7.11 26.88 6.87
C PHE A 540 6.23 25.86 6.15
N HIS A 541 5.65 24.89 6.87
CA HIS A 541 4.75 23.90 6.26
C HIS A 541 3.44 24.50 5.69
N GLN A 542 2.95 25.63 6.21
CA GLN A 542 1.85 26.37 5.58
C GLN A 542 2.32 27.03 4.27
N GLN A 543 3.47 27.71 4.28
CA GLN A 543 4.03 28.40 3.11
C GLN A 543 4.34 27.43 1.95
N VAL A 544 4.96 26.28 2.24
CA VAL A 544 5.20 25.19 1.26
C VAL A 544 3.91 24.76 0.57
N ARG A 545 2.83 24.60 1.35
CA ARG A 545 1.53 24.15 0.85
C ARG A 545 0.84 25.22 0.02
N PHE A 546 0.92 26.48 0.44
CA PHE A 546 0.38 27.61 -0.31
C PHE A 546 1.09 27.78 -1.67
N GLN A 547 2.44 27.71 -1.71
CA GLN A 547 3.21 27.71 -2.96
C GLN A 547 2.85 26.50 -3.86
N GLU A 548 2.63 25.31 -3.28
CA GLU A 548 2.15 24.16 -4.05
C GLU A 548 0.77 24.42 -4.67
N THR A 549 -0.18 25.04 -3.96
CA THR A 549 -1.47 25.46 -4.56
C THR A 549 -1.26 26.40 -5.75
N THR A 550 -0.38 27.41 -5.64
CA THR A 550 -0.05 28.29 -6.76
C THR A 550 0.57 27.51 -7.95
N ARG A 551 1.51 26.60 -7.68
CA ARG A 551 2.17 25.76 -8.70
C ARG A 551 1.16 24.86 -9.42
N ILE A 552 0.28 24.18 -8.68
CA ILE A 552 -0.72 23.27 -9.26
C ILE A 552 -1.80 24.04 -10.02
N SER A 553 -2.27 25.17 -9.51
CA SER A 553 -3.22 26.04 -10.24
C SER A 553 -2.65 26.51 -11.58
N LYS A 554 -1.35 26.85 -11.63
CA LYS A 554 -0.68 27.19 -12.90
C LYS A 554 -0.66 26.00 -13.86
N ILE A 555 -0.20 24.83 -13.42
CA ILE A 555 -0.14 23.60 -14.25
C ILE A 555 -1.53 23.20 -14.77
N MET A 556 -2.58 23.36 -13.96
CA MET A 556 -3.96 23.13 -14.37
C MET A 556 -4.43 24.13 -15.44
N THR A 557 -4.11 25.41 -15.26
CA THR A 557 -4.42 26.46 -16.24
C THR A 557 -3.71 26.23 -17.57
N GLU A 558 -2.43 25.84 -17.54
CA GLU A 558 -1.62 25.51 -18.71
C GLU A 558 -2.17 24.28 -19.47
N ARG A 559 -2.86 23.37 -18.77
CA ARG A 559 -3.60 22.24 -19.35
C ARG A 559 -5.05 22.56 -19.73
N GLY A 560 -5.48 23.82 -19.65
CA GLY A 560 -6.85 24.25 -19.98
C GLY A 560 -7.92 23.87 -18.94
N VAL A 561 -7.53 23.45 -17.74
CA VAL A 561 -8.45 23.14 -16.64
C VAL A 561 -8.83 24.42 -15.91
N ASN A 562 -10.00 24.97 -16.23
CA ASN A 562 -10.55 26.14 -15.55
C ASN A 562 -11.26 25.72 -14.24
N LEU A 563 -10.68 26.11 -13.10
CA LEU A 563 -11.18 25.83 -11.75
C LEU A 563 -12.41 26.65 -11.33
N LYS A 564 -12.80 27.69 -12.07
CA LYS A 564 -13.98 28.54 -11.79
C LYS A 564 -14.07 29.04 -10.32
N GLU A 565 -12.93 29.43 -9.75
CA GLU A 565 -12.79 29.90 -8.35
C GLU A 565 -13.05 28.84 -7.25
N GLU A 566 -13.37 27.59 -7.61
CA GLU A 566 -13.49 26.47 -6.67
C GLU A 566 -12.12 25.94 -6.20
N PRO A 567 -12.05 25.31 -5.00
CA PRO A 567 -10.88 24.56 -4.55
C PRO A 567 -10.49 23.42 -5.52
N ILE A 568 -9.18 23.18 -5.67
CA ILE A 568 -8.63 22.17 -6.58
C ILE A 568 -9.23 20.78 -6.32
N GLU A 569 -9.44 20.44 -5.05
CA GLU A 569 -10.02 19.17 -4.62
C GLU A 569 -11.49 18.96 -5.04
N GLN A 570 -12.29 20.03 -5.26
CA GLN A 570 -13.66 19.89 -5.76
C GLN A 570 -13.69 19.38 -7.20
N PHE A 571 -12.72 19.79 -8.02
CA PHE A 571 -12.58 19.33 -9.41
C PHE A 571 -11.99 17.92 -9.52
N ALA A 572 -11.43 17.37 -8.44
CA ALA A 572 -10.74 16.08 -8.43
C ALA A 572 -11.55 14.92 -7.80
N VAL A 573 -12.80 15.16 -7.38
CA VAL A 573 -13.62 14.23 -6.56
C VAL A 573 -14.94 13.82 -7.23
#